data_AF-A0AA37SUG4-F1
#
_entry.id   AF-A0AA37SUG4-F1
#
_cell.length_a   1.000
_cell.length_b   1.000
_cell.length_c   1.000
_cell.angle_alpha   90.00
_cell.angle_beta   90.00
_cell.angle_gamma   90.00
#
_symmetry.space_group_name_H-M   'P 1'
#
loop_
_entity.id
_entity.type
_entity.pdbx_description
1 polymer ?
#
loop_
_entity_poly.entity_id
_entity_poly.type
_entity_poly.pdbx_seq_one_letter_code
_entity_poly.pdbx_strand_id
1 'polypeptide(L)'
;MKSLTLPMCMLIFLSACGDNDALEDINVAPSVTASDDIAVDELTSVTLTASANDVDGTISMVSWQQIQGTNVVLSSQDSLTTSFTAPDVKPNETLRFSITVTDNDGKSSHDEVDVNVVHINKEPTADAGQNRIVEAVTTVDLVGSAQDTDGTIDSYSWRQVSGPEGVFMNSDDAETTFSVPNVEEDLEIELALTVVDDEGASNTQSIVILATKIENLRTGRFVDSGVEGLTYSTESRVGITGADGEFHYLAGETVVFGLGNLEFPGVTAAQIITPLTLAGQEDINHPFVTNMARLLQTLDQDCDASNGITIGGEVLLATADMQINFEDANFDTNVAGLVSVASDVTGSCTQLIDAEEARQHFQETLDKLSNQDEPPIGGGLSGKFGIWEGEGQQTSVSWTIKITLSEDEQIIEYPSLNCGGFLTLIEETESQLLFHETITFGLSRCVNLGYVELTDQSANELIYRYYWPTNDDDKRQDLGAVGTVTKLR
;
A
#
# COMPACT_ATOMS: atom_id res chain seq x y z
N MET A 1 44.11 88.08 65.39
CA MET A 1 43.46 89.41 65.20
C MET A 1 43.82 89.92 63.82
N LYS A 2 42.90 90.65 63.18
CA LYS A 2 43.07 91.32 61.87
C LYS A 2 44.43 92.04 61.75
N SER A 3 45.06 91.94 60.58
CA SER A 3 46.22 92.72 60.10
C SER A 3 46.26 92.51 58.57
N LEU A 4 46.04 93.45 57.65
CA LEU A 4 46.45 94.85 57.44
C LEU A 4 47.97 95.03 57.24
N THR A 5 48.43 95.23 56.00
CA THR A 5 49.47 96.21 55.59
C THR A 5 49.70 96.19 54.07
N LEU A 6 50.32 97.28 53.60
CA LEU A 6 50.19 97.97 52.31
C LEU A 6 51.43 97.70 51.40
N PRO A 7 51.70 98.47 50.31
CA PRO A 7 51.99 98.04 48.93
C PRO A 7 53.50 98.09 48.59
N MET A 8 53.87 97.95 47.29
CA MET A 8 54.81 98.83 46.56
C MET A 8 55.47 98.11 45.37
N CYS A 9 55.50 98.84 44.27
CA CYS A 9 56.11 98.56 42.96
C CYS A 9 57.65 98.58 43.03
N MET A 10 58.37 97.66 42.35
CA MET A 10 59.59 97.98 41.58
C MET A 10 60.06 96.86 40.63
N LEU A 11 60.71 97.28 39.55
CA LEU A 11 61.05 96.63 38.27
C LEU A 11 62.25 95.65 38.25
N ILE A 12 62.11 94.61 37.40
CA ILE A 12 63.00 94.07 36.32
C ILE A 12 64.41 93.49 36.66
N PHE A 13 64.69 92.23 36.26
CA PHE A 13 65.58 91.82 35.13
C PHE A 13 65.58 90.28 34.90
N LEU A 14 65.73 89.89 33.63
CA LEU A 14 65.68 88.53 33.05
C LEU A 14 66.78 87.56 33.54
N SER A 15 66.49 86.25 33.58
CA SER A 15 67.38 85.18 33.09
C SER A 15 66.61 83.86 32.87
N ALA A 16 67.01 83.13 31.83
CA ALA A 16 66.30 82.03 31.15
C ALA A 16 66.52 80.60 31.72
N CYS A 17 65.92 79.64 30.99
CA CYS A 17 65.87 78.16 31.11
C CYS A 17 64.83 77.62 32.11
N GLY A 18 63.89 76.75 31.75
CA GLY A 18 63.75 75.90 30.56
C GLY A 18 63.57 74.46 31.02
N ASP A 19 62.36 74.07 31.40
CA ASP A 19 61.97 72.66 31.62
C ASP A 19 60.91 72.31 30.59
N ASN A 20 61.35 71.64 29.52
CA ASN A 20 60.48 70.87 28.64
C ASN A 20 60.31 69.50 29.28
N ASP A 21 59.24 69.35 30.06
CA ASP A 21 58.74 68.04 30.45
C ASP A 21 57.97 67.50 29.24
N ALA A 22 58.65 66.72 28.41
CA ALA A 22 58.02 65.99 27.32
C ALA A 22 57.19 64.86 27.95
N LEU A 23 55.90 65.13 28.15
CA LEU A 23 54.92 64.06 28.29
C LEU A 23 54.95 63.28 26.98
N GLU A 24 55.53 62.08 27.00
CA GLU A 24 55.38 61.14 25.89
C GLU A 24 53.88 60.83 25.75
N ASP A 25 53.27 61.23 24.64
CA ASP A 25 51.94 60.76 24.26
C ASP A 25 52.05 59.24 24.06
N ILE A 26 51.49 58.49 25.00
CA ILE A 26 51.45 57.03 24.92
C ILE A 26 50.29 56.68 24.00
N ASN A 27 50.59 56.17 22.79
CA ASN A 27 49.59 55.66 21.85
C ASN A 27 48.60 54.71 22.56
N VAL A 28 47.29 54.88 22.36
CA VAL A 28 46.23 53.99 22.86
C VAL A 28 45.71 53.12 21.72
N ALA A 29 45.62 51.80 21.93
CA ALA A 29 45.10 50.90 20.90
C ALA A 29 43.65 51.26 20.52
N PRO A 30 43.26 51.10 19.25
CA PRO A 30 41.89 51.40 18.81
C PRO A 30 40.86 50.52 19.51
N SER A 31 39.61 50.98 19.61
CA SER A 31 38.47 50.13 19.98
C SER A 31 37.80 49.59 18.72
N VAL A 32 37.45 48.30 18.71
CA VAL A 32 36.66 47.66 17.65
C VAL A 32 35.54 46.83 18.26
N THR A 33 34.40 46.82 17.61
CA THR A 33 33.25 45.97 17.95
C THR A 33 32.67 45.40 16.67
N ALA A 34 32.70 44.09 16.53
CA ALA A 34 32.05 43.36 15.45
C ALA A 34 30.53 43.38 15.65
N SER A 35 29.78 43.05 14.59
CA SER A 35 28.34 42.81 14.70
C SER A 35 28.05 41.64 15.63
N ASP A 36 26.83 41.62 16.18
CA ASP A 36 26.36 40.48 16.96
C ASP A 36 26.41 39.18 16.15
N ASP A 37 26.49 38.06 16.87
CA ASP A 37 26.38 36.72 16.29
C ASP A 37 25.04 36.55 15.57
N ILE A 38 25.06 35.82 14.45
CA ILE A 38 23.88 35.59 13.62
C ILE A 38 23.68 34.12 13.33
N ALA A 39 22.43 33.74 13.06
CA ALA A 39 22.08 32.46 12.48
C ALA A 39 21.50 32.70 11.08
N VAL A 40 21.96 31.92 10.11
CA VAL A 40 21.58 32.07 8.70
C VAL A 40 21.40 30.70 8.07
N ASP A 41 20.48 30.58 7.13
CA ASP A 41 20.34 29.38 6.32
C ASP A 41 21.53 29.26 5.37
N GLU A 42 21.94 28.04 5.05
CA GLU A 42 22.97 27.78 4.04
C GLU A 42 22.67 28.42 2.68
N LEU A 43 23.72 28.62 1.86
CA LEU A 43 23.64 29.20 0.52
C LEU A 43 23.05 30.63 0.44
N THR A 44 22.75 31.26 1.58
CA THR A 44 22.28 32.65 1.65
C THR A 44 23.45 33.65 1.75
N SER A 45 23.20 34.90 1.39
CA SER A 45 24.22 35.96 1.52
C SER A 45 24.26 36.49 2.96
N VAL A 46 25.46 36.53 3.51
CA VAL A 46 25.77 37.06 4.86
C VAL A 46 26.51 38.38 4.73
N THR A 47 26.20 39.34 5.60
CA THR A 47 26.95 40.61 5.71
C THR A 47 27.44 40.76 7.15
N LEU A 48 28.76 40.92 7.32
CA LEU A 48 29.38 41.23 8.59
C LEU A 48 29.77 42.71 8.61
N THR A 49 29.54 43.35 9.76
CA THR A 49 29.88 44.76 9.96
C THR A 49 30.69 44.91 11.24
N ALA A 50 31.49 45.96 11.32
CA ALA A 50 32.18 46.34 12.55
C ALA A 50 32.22 47.87 12.68
N SER A 51 32.27 48.33 13.92
CA SER A 51 32.55 49.73 14.25
C SER A 51 33.94 49.81 14.89
N ALA A 52 34.75 50.79 14.47
CA ALA A 52 36.06 51.03 15.02
C ALA A 52 36.26 52.51 15.30
N ASN A 53 36.94 52.83 16.40
CA ASN A 53 37.28 54.19 16.80
C ASN A 53 38.67 54.22 17.45
N ASP A 54 39.40 55.30 17.21
CA ASP A 54 40.68 55.60 17.83
C ASP A 54 40.57 56.98 18.51
N VAL A 55 41.03 57.09 19.76
CA VAL A 55 40.82 58.29 20.60
C VAL A 55 41.94 59.31 20.48
N ASP A 56 43.13 58.87 20.09
CA ASP A 56 44.35 59.66 19.93
C ASP A 56 44.92 59.60 18.50
N GLY A 57 44.36 58.75 17.63
CA GLY A 57 44.77 58.64 16.23
C GLY A 57 43.66 58.32 15.21
N THR A 58 44.02 57.58 14.18
CA THR A 58 43.19 57.13 13.07
C THR A 58 43.47 55.66 12.74
N ILE A 59 42.45 54.93 12.26
CA ILE A 59 42.62 53.54 11.82
C ILE A 59 43.41 53.49 10.50
N SER A 60 44.52 52.76 10.51
CA SER A 60 45.42 52.59 9.36
C SER A 60 45.19 51.28 8.60
N MET A 61 44.71 50.23 9.28
CA MET A 61 44.47 48.90 8.71
C MET A 61 43.24 48.25 9.32
N VAL A 62 42.47 47.55 8.48
CA VAL A 62 41.38 46.64 8.86
C VAL A 62 41.70 45.29 8.21
N SER A 63 41.45 44.19 8.92
CA SER A 63 41.67 42.84 8.38
C SER A 63 40.66 41.88 8.97
N TRP A 64 39.79 41.33 8.13
CA TRP A 64 38.94 40.19 8.45
C TRP A 64 39.65 38.87 8.15
N GLN A 65 39.61 37.95 9.11
CA GLN A 65 40.10 36.60 8.96
C GLN A 65 39.06 35.60 9.45
N GLN A 66 38.74 34.60 8.64
CA GLN A 66 38.02 33.43 9.12
C GLN A 66 38.97 32.54 9.93
N ILE A 67 38.56 32.15 11.13
CA ILE A 67 39.38 31.39 12.08
C ILE A 67 38.79 30.01 12.41
N GLN A 68 37.52 29.76 12.05
CA GLN A 68 36.86 28.46 12.23
C GLN A 68 35.80 28.20 11.15
N GLY A 69 35.57 26.91 10.87
CA GLY A 69 34.53 26.40 9.99
C GLY A 69 34.92 26.32 8.52
N THR A 70 33.97 25.91 7.68
CA THR A 70 34.12 25.81 6.22
C THR A 70 34.55 27.14 5.61
N ASN A 71 35.66 27.12 4.85
CA ASN A 71 36.24 28.35 4.29
C ASN A 71 35.30 29.02 3.29
N VAL A 72 35.03 30.31 3.51
CA VAL A 72 34.24 31.14 2.60
C VAL A 72 35.10 32.23 1.95
N VAL A 73 34.63 32.73 0.81
CA VAL A 73 35.26 33.86 0.13
C VAL A 73 34.61 35.15 0.58
N LEU A 74 35.35 35.96 1.33
CA LEU A 74 34.94 37.30 1.74
C LEU A 74 35.05 38.26 0.54
N SER A 75 34.03 39.11 0.34
CA SER A 75 34.02 40.13 -0.71
C SER A 75 35.09 41.21 -0.52
N SER A 76 35.48 41.46 0.73
CA SER A 76 36.61 42.30 1.11
C SER A 76 37.17 41.89 2.48
N GLN A 77 38.48 41.82 2.62
CA GLN A 77 39.12 41.59 3.93
C GLN A 77 39.51 42.91 4.63
N ASP A 78 39.69 43.99 3.86
CA ASP A 78 40.26 45.24 4.37
C ASP A 78 39.22 46.35 4.61
N SER A 79 37.98 45.99 4.94
CA SER A 79 36.85 46.92 5.10
C SER A 79 36.07 46.64 6.38
N LEU A 80 35.50 47.68 6.99
CA LEU A 80 34.60 47.55 8.15
C LEU A 80 33.27 46.85 7.81
N THR A 81 33.00 46.61 6.53
CA THR A 81 31.88 45.79 6.06
C THR A 81 32.38 44.79 5.03
N THR A 82 31.99 43.53 5.19
CA THR A 82 32.29 42.44 4.27
C THR A 82 31.07 41.52 4.11
N SER A 83 31.07 40.70 3.07
CA SER A 83 30.00 39.75 2.81
C SER A 83 30.54 38.46 2.23
N PHE A 84 29.80 37.37 2.39
CA PHE A 84 30.07 36.08 1.79
C PHE A 84 28.75 35.32 1.56
N THR A 85 28.81 34.22 0.82
CA THR A 85 27.69 33.26 0.72
C THR A 85 27.95 32.14 1.72
N ALA A 86 26.98 31.88 2.60
CA ALA A 86 27.06 30.77 3.56
C ALA A 86 27.29 29.45 2.80
N PRO A 87 28.19 28.58 3.28
CA PRO A 87 28.46 27.29 2.65
C PRO A 87 27.26 26.36 2.76
N ASP A 88 27.25 25.33 1.93
CA ASP A 88 26.40 24.14 2.03
C ASP A 88 26.93 23.26 3.17
N VAL A 89 26.09 22.95 4.17
CA VAL A 89 26.53 22.28 5.41
C VAL A 89 25.56 21.18 5.83
N LYS A 90 26.07 19.97 6.13
CA LYS A 90 25.31 18.87 6.74
C LYS A 90 26.21 18.17 7.77
N PRO A 91 26.03 18.36 9.10
CA PRO A 91 24.97 19.13 9.79
C PRO A 91 25.29 20.63 9.91
N ASN A 92 24.46 21.38 10.67
CA ASN A 92 24.71 22.78 11.06
C ASN A 92 26.18 23.02 11.49
N GLU A 93 26.72 24.16 11.10
CA GLU A 93 28.12 24.53 11.32
C GLU A 93 28.26 25.97 11.82
N THR A 94 29.19 26.22 12.74
CA THR A 94 29.56 27.59 13.14
C THR A 94 30.82 28.05 12.40
N LEU A 95 30.71 29.15 11.65
CA LEU A 95 31.85 29.87 11.10
C LEU A 95 32.23 31.00 12.04
N ARG A 96 33.51 31.14 12.37
CA ARG A 96 34.01 32.21 13.23
C ARG A 96 34.94 33.14 12.47
N PHE A 97 34.72 34.44 12.61
CA PHE A 97 35.54 35.47 12.00
C PHE A 97 36.12 36.37 13.07
N SER A 98 37.37 36.80 12.88
CA SER A 98 38.02 37.83 13.68
C SER A 98 38.30 39.05 12.81
N ILE A 99 37.89 40.23 13.28
CA ILE A 99 38.31 41.50 12.71
C ILE A 99 39.46 42.06 13.55
N THR A 100 40.58 42.39 12.92
CA THR A 100 41.68 43.12 13.55
C THR A 100 41.77 44.51 12.94
N VAL A 101 41.85 45.56 13.78
CA VAL A 101 42.11 46.94 13.35
C VAL A 101 43.40 47.45 13.97
N THR A 102 44.20 48.19 13.19
CA THR A 102 45.47 48.79 13.64
C THR A 102 45.41 50.31 13.45
N ASP A 103 45.89 51.08 14.43
CA ASP A 103 45.99 52.55 14.34
C ASP A 103 47.21 53.02 13.52
N ASN A 104 47.36 54.33 13.33
CA ASN A 104 48.49 54.94 12.61
C ASN A 104 49.82 54.90 13.37
N ASP A 105 49.83 54.46 14.63
CA ASP A 105 51.00 54.35 15.50
C ASP A 105 51.34 52.88 15.83
N GLY A 106 50.69 51.93 15.15
CA GLY A 106 50.99 50.50 15.11
C GLY A 106 50.36 49.62 16.20
N LYS A 107 49.47 50.12 17.08
CA LYS A 107 48.74 49.24 18.02
C LYS A 107 47.47 48.69 17.39
N SER A 108 47.06 47.51 17.85
CA SER A 108 45.93 46.77 17.28
C SER A 108 44.98 46.23 18.33
N SER A 109 43.71 46.14 17.96
CA SER A 109 42.66 45.44 18.71
C SER A 109 41.89 44.51 17.78
N HIS A 110 41.26 43.48 18.35
CA HIS A 110 40.44 42.53 17.60
C HIS A 110 39.11 42.27 18.31
N ASP A 111 38.14 41.84 17.52
CA ASP A 111 36.88 41.30 18.01
C ASP A 111 36.46 40.11 17.13
N GLU A 112 35.55 39.27 17.63
CA GLU A 112 35.09 38.06 16.94
C GLU A 112 33.58 38.10 16.71
N VAL A 113 33.12 37.40 15.67
CA VAL A 113 31.71 37.16 15.39
C VAL A 113 31.52 35.73 14.94
N ASP A 114 30.50 35.06 15.51
CA ASP A 114 30.06 33.73 15.11
C ASP A 114 28.87 33.82 14.14
N VAL A 115 28.96 33.06 13.05
CA VAL A 115 27.89 32.84 12.09
C VAL A 115 27.49 31.37 12.16
N ASN A 116 26.33 31.10 12.76
CA ASN A 116 25.75 29.76 12.85
C ASN A 116 24.98 29.46 11.56
N VAL A 117 25.57 28.66 10.68
CA VAL A 117 24.96 28.22 9.42
C VAL A 117 24.05 27.03 9.73
N VAL A 118 22.78 27.17 9.38
CA VAL A 118 21.73 26.17 9.59
C VAL A 118 21.57 25.37 8.29
N HIS A 119 21.74 24.05 8.38
CA HIS A 119 21.44 23.07 7.34
C HIS A 119 19.93 23.09 7.05
N ILE A 120 19.57 23.05 5.77
CA ILE A 120 18.18 22.96 5.31
C ILE A 120 18.05 21.73 4.41
N ASN A 121 17.53 20.64 4.96
CA ASN A 121 17.27 19.42 4.21
C ASN A 121 16.27 19.68 3.05
N LYS A 122 16.54 19.10 1.88
CA LYS A 122 15.65 19.15 0.72
C LYS A 122 14.92 17.83 0.57
N GLU A 123 13.64 17.89 0.21
CA GLU A 123 12.84 16.69 -0.04
C GLU A 123 13.45 15.85 -1.19
N PRO A 124 13.41 14.51 -1.08
CA PRO A 124 13.80 13.64 -2.17
C PRO A 124 12.82 13.80 -3.35
N THR A 125 13.22 13.35 -4.54
CA THR A 125 12.35 13.24 -5.71
C THR A 125 11.98 11.77 -5.92
N ALA A 126 10.67 11.47 -5.92
CA ALA A 126 10.14 10.15 -6.24
C ALA A 126 9.76 10.03 -7.74
N ASP A 127 10.03 8.86 -8.32
CA ASP A 127 9.55 8.46 -9.64
C ASP A 127 8.94 7.05 -9.54
N ALA A 128 7.62 6.97 -9.59
CA ALA A 128 6.82 5.75 -9.59
C ALA A 128 6.73 5.11 -10.99
N GLY A 129 7.33 5.71 -12.01
CA GLY A 129 7.29 5.25 -13.40
C GLY A 129 6.06 5.75 -14.15
N GLN A 130 5.66 5.00 -15.17
CA GLN A 130 4.58 5.39 -16.08
C GLN A 130 3.29 4.63 -15.80
N ASN A 131 2.17 5.28 -16.13
CA ASN A 131 0.85 4.65 -16.19
C ASN A 131 0.86 3.46 -17.14
N ARG A 132 0.03 2.45 -16.85
CA ARG A 132 -0.02 1.20 -17.61
C ARG A 132 -1.44 0.78 -17.90
N ILE A 133 -1.60 -0.04 -18.94
CA ILE A 133 -2.82 -0.78 -19.24
C ILE A 133 -2.47 -2.25 -19.06
N VAL A 134 -3.19 -2.94 -18.18
CA VAL A 134 -2.88 -4.30 -17.75
C VAL A 134 -4.18 -5.10 -17.72
N GLU A 135 -4.15 -6.34 -18.20
CA GLU A 135 -5.31 -7.21 -18.13
C GLU A 135 -5.58 -7.65 -16.67
N ALA A 136 -6.83 -7.77 -16.26
CA ALA A 136 -7.19 -8.27 -14.92
C ALA A 136 -6.57 -9.65 -14.62
N VAL A 137 -6.44 -10.01 -13.34
CA VAL A 137 -5.90 -11.32 -12.92
C VAL A 137 -4.52 -11.61 -13.54
N THR A 138 -3.67 -10.58 -13.59
CA THR A 138 -2.27 -10.68 -13.98
C THR A 138 -1.40 -9.89 -13.00
N THR A 139 -0.09 -10.15 -13.02
CA THR A 139 0.87 -9.39 -12.22
C THR A 139 1.60 -8.37 -13.08
N VAL A 140 1.96 -7.24 -12.49
CA VAL A 140 2.74 -6.18 -13.13
C VAL A 140 3.95 -5.78 -12.27
N ASP A 141 5.12 -5.70 -12.90
CA ASP A 141 6.35 -5.25 -12.25
C ASP A 141 6.37 -3.73 -12.12
N LEU A 142 6.34 -3.23 -10.90
CA LEU A 142 6.50 -1.81 -10.58
C LEU A 142 7.97 -1.53 -10.29
N VAL A 143 8.53 -0.55 -11.00
CA VAL A 143 9.93 -0.14 -10.88
C VAL A 143 9.94 1.33 -10.51
N GLY A 144 10.13 1.59 -9.22
CA GLY A 144 10.29 2.92 -8.67
C GLY A 144 11.75 3.35 -8.66
N SER A 145 11.98 4.66 -8.65
CA SER A 145 13.30 5.23 -8.38
C SER A 145 13.19 6.52 -7.58
N ALA A 146 14.26 6.90 -6.91
CA ALA A 146 14.33 8.16 -6.18
C ALA A 146 15.72 8.79 -6.22
N GLN A 147 15.76 10.09 -6.02
CA GLN A 147 16.99 10.87 -5.91
C GLN A 147 16.89 11.87 -4.76
N ASP A 148 17.98 12.01 -4.04
CA ASP A 148 18.18 13.03 -3.02
C ASP A 148 19.51 13.75 -3.35
N THR A 149 19.49 15.08 -3.36
CA THR A 149 20.62 15.91 -3.79
C THR A 149 21.60 16.27 -2.68
N ASP A 150 21.17 16.13 -1.43
CA ASP A 150 21.87 16.54 -0.21
C ASP A 150 21.89 15.41 0.83
N GLY A 151 21.36 14.24 0.49
CA GLY A 151 21.36 13.08 1.34
C GLY A 151 21.29 11.75 0.59
N THR A 152 20.69 10.78 1.26
CA THR A 152 20.45 9.43 0.74
C THR A 152 19.02 9.01 1.03
N ILE A 153 18.45 8.16 0.18
CA ILE A 153 17.11 7.58 0.43
C ILE A 153 17.19 6.55 1.55
N ASP A 154 16.33 6.70 2.55
CA ASP A 154 16.18 5.80 3.69
C ASP A 154 15.17 4.67 3.38
N SER A 155 14.03 4.98 2.76
CA SER A 155 12.98 3.98 2.49
C SER A 155 12.10 4.29 1.28
N TYR A 156 11.47 3.22 0.76
CA TYR A 156 10.43 3.23 -0.26
C TYR A 156 9.14 2.66 0.34
N SER A 157 7.98 3.11 -0.14
CA SER A 157 6.69 2.54 0.23
C SER A 157 5.67 2.73 -0.87
N TRP A 158 5.25 1.62 -1.47
CA TRP A 158 4.14 1.54 -2.39
C TRP A 158 2.81 1.37 -1.66
N ARG A 159 1.78 2.07 -2.11
CA ARG A 159 0.43 1.90 -1.59
C ARG A 159 -0.61 2.10 -2.69
N GLN A 160 -1.68 1.32 -2.64
CA GLN A 160 -2.87 1.58 -3.44
C GLN A 160 -3.68 2.73 -2.82
N VAL A 161 -3.98 3.74 -3.65
CA VAL A 161 -4.73 4.95 -3.27
C VAL A 161 -6.21 4.75 -3.53
N SER A 162 -6.57 4.17 -4.68
CA SER A 162 -7.96 3.97 -5.09
C SER A 162 -8.11 2.81 -6.10
N GLY A 163 -9.36 2.49 -6.47
CA GLY A 163 -9.70 1.40 -7.39
C GLY A 163 -9.90 0.04 -6.71
N PRO A 164 -10.20 -1.02 -7.49
CA PRO A 164 -10.32 -2.40 -6.99
C PRO A 164 -9.06 -2.88 -6.27
N GLU A 165 -9.21 -3.53 -5.11
CA GLU A 165 -8.07 -3.95 -4.27
C GLU A 165 -7.20 -5.00 -4.97
N GLY A 166 -5.94 -4.65 -5.24
CA GLY A 166 -4.91 -5.59 -5.64
C GLY A 166 -3.93 -5.89 -4.51
N VAL A 167 -2.93 -6.72 -4.82
CA VAL A 167 -1.97 -7.22 -3.80
C VAL A 167 -0.54 -6.90 -4.22
N PHE A 168 0.22 -6.28 -3.32
CA PHE A 168 1.67 -6.12 -3.48
C PHE A 168 2.40 -7.34 -2.92
N MET A 169 3.44 -7.80 -3.62
CA MET A 169 4.31 -8.86 -3.07
C MET A 169 5.26 -8.32 -1.99
N ASN A 170 5.85 -7.14 -2.22
CA ASN A 170 6.61 -6.41 -1.20
C ASN A 170 6.45 -4.91 -1.41
N SER A 171 5.68 -4.21 -0.58
CA SER A 171 5.41 -2.79 -0.77
C SER A 171 6.60 -1.88 -0.45
N ASP A 172 7.61 -2.37 0.27
CA ASP A 172 8.66 -1.52 0.87
C ASP A 172 9.95 -1.48 0.04
N ASP A 173 9.98 -2.17 -1.09
CA ASP A 173 11.09 -2.17 -2.04
C ASP A 173 10.85 -1.16 -3.18
N ALA A 174 11.95 -0.64 -3.76
CA ALA A 174 11.88 0.19 -4.96
C ALA A 174 11.28 -0.58 -6.15
N GLU A 175 11.61 -1.87 -6.27
CA GLU A 175 11.06 -2.79 -7.27
C GLU A 175 10.12 -3.80 -6.59
N THR A 176 8.90 -3.92 -7.09
CA THR A 176 7.90 -4.85 -6.56
C THR A 176 6.97 -5.35 -7.65
N THR A 177 6.14 -6.34 -7.35
CA THR A 177 5.08 -6.78 -8.24
C THR A 177 3.71 -6.52 -7.62
N PHE A 178 2.78 -6.05 -8.43
CA PHE A 178 1.39 -5.83 -8.05
C PHE A 178 0.48 -6.80 -8.81
N SER A 179 -0.33 -7.56 -8.08
CA SER A 179 -1.37 -8.43 -8.63
C SER A 179 -2.64 -7.61 -8.89
N VAL A 180 -3.01 -7.52 -10.16
CA VAL A 180 -4.23 -6.82 -10.59
C VAL A 180 -5.43 -7.74 -10.32
N PRO A 181 -6.46 -7.28 -9.58
CA PRO A 181 -7.62 -8.11 -9.26
C PRO A 181 -8.45 -8.42 -10.50
N ASN A 182 -9.42 -9.33 -10.36
CA ASN A 182 -10.48 -9.46 -11.36
C ASN A 182 -11.35 -8.19 -11.38
N VAL A 183 -11.79 -7.78 -12.57
CA VAL A 183 -12.67 -6.62 -12.76
C VAL A 183 -13.77 -6.96 -13.75
N GLU A 184 -14.99 -6.51 -13.46
CA GLU A 184 -16.18 -6.76 -14.29
C GLU A 184 -16.38 -5.73 -15.42
N GLU A 185 -15.57 -4.67 -15.42
CA GLU A 185 -15.43 -3.66 -16.45
C GLU A 185 -14.03 -3.02 -16.36
N ASP A 186 -13.62 -2.25 -17.37
CA ASP A 186 -12.34 -1.56 -17.34
C ASP A 186 -12.32 -0.51 -16.21
N LEU A 187 -11.38 -0.65 -15.26
CA LEU A 187 -11.30 0.20 -14.07
C LEU A 187 -9.89 0.73 -13.85
N GLU A 188 -9.79 1.94 -13.31
CA GLU A 188 -8.53 2.56 -12.92
C GLU A 188 -8.18 2.18 -11.47
N ILE A 189 -6.92 1.78 -11.26
CA ILE A 189 -6.28 1.58 -9.96
C ILE A 189 -5.17 2.61 -9.84
N GLU A 190 -5.28 3.49 -8.84
CA GLU A 190 -4.23 4.48 -8.55
C GLU A 190 -3.28 3.93 -7.49
N LEU A 191 -1.99 3.89 -7.82
CA LEU A 191 -0.92 3.49 -6.90
C LEU A 191 0.00 4.68 -6.64
N ALA A 192 0.55 4.77 -5.44
CA ALA A 192 1.49 5.81 -5.05
C ALA A 192 2.78 5.20 -4.48
N LEU A 193 3.92 5.72 -4.93
CA LEU A 193 5.23 5.50 -4.34
C LEU A 193 5.59 6.69 -3.45
N THR A 194 5.83 6.43 -2.18
CA THR A 194 6.40 7.39 -1.22
C THR A 194 7.85 7.02 -0.95
N VAL A 195 8.73 8.01 -0.96
CA VAL A 195 10.15 7.84 -0.62
C VAL A 195 10.53 8.81 0.48
N VAL A 196 11.36 8.34 1.42
CA VAL A 196 11.81 9.10 2.59
C VAL A 196 13.33 9.17 2.57
N ASP A 197 13.91 10.33 2.85
CA ASP A 197 15.36 10.54 2.94
C ASP A 197 15.93 10.22 4.34
N ASP A 198 17.27 10.33 4.47
CA ASP A 198 18.02 10.06 5.70
C ASP A 198 17.77 11.07 6.84
N GLU A 199 17.03 12.14 6.57
CA GLU A 199 16.65 13.18 7.52
C GLU A 199 15.13 13.21 7.78
N GLY A 200 14.38 12.29 7.18
CA GLY A 200 12.94 12.07 7.38
C GLY A 200 12.03 12.95 6.51
N ALA A 201 12.54 13.74 5.56
CA ALA A 201 11.67 14.38 4.58
C ALA A 201 11.22 13.35 3.52
N SER A 202 10.08 13.60 2.90
CA SER A 202 9.44 12.61 2.04
C SER A 202 8.75 13.24 0.85
N ASN A 203 8.64 12.46 -0.22
CA ASN A 203 7.94 12.85 -1.43
C ASN A 203 7.17 11.67 -2.00
N THR A 204 6.04 11.93 -2.65
CA THR A 204 5.14 10.90 -3.18
C THR A 204 4.80 11.18 -4.64
N GLN A 205 4.83 10.14 -5.48
CA GLN A 205 4.35 10.18 -6.85
C GLN A 205 3.33 9.06 -7.11
N SER A 206 2.24 9.38 -7.82
CA SER A 206 1.22 8.41 -8.23
C SER A 206 1.36 7.97 -9.69
N ILE A 207 0.97 6.73 -9.96
CA ILE A 207 0.70 6.18 -11.29
C ILE A 207 -0.71 5.58 -11.33
N VAL A 208 -1.23 5.39 -12.54
CA VAL A 208 -2.51 4.72 -12.78
C VAL A 208 -2.29 3.44 -13.58
N ILE A 209 -2.88 2.35 -13.12
CA ILE A 209 -3.06 1.11 -13.87
C ILE A 209 -4.51 1.08 -14.35
N LEU A 210 -4.72 1.07 -15.65
CA LEU A 210 -6.02 0.72 -16.25
C LEU A 210 -6.11 -0.79 -16.33
N ALA A 211 -6.87 -1.39 -15.40
CA ALA A 211 -7.19 -2.81 -15.38
C ALA A 211 -8.27 -3.09 -16.42
N THR A 212 -7.97 -3.86 -17.45
CA THR A 212 -8.94 -4.20 -18.50
C THR A 212 -9.67 -5.49 -18.19
N LYS A 213 -10.99 -5.49 -18.36
CA LYS A 213 -11.85 -6.67 -18.19
C LYS A 213 -11.40 -7.80 -19.12
N ILE A 214 -11.45 -9.02 -18.60
CA ILE A 214 -11.31 -10.23 -19.40
C ILE A 214 -12.69 -10.77 -19.77
N GLU A 215 -13.01 -10.74 -21.06
CA GLU A 215 -14.28 -11.26 -21.55
C GLU A 215 -14.37 -12.78 -21.38
N ASN A 216 -15.47 -13.25 -20.77
CA ASN A 216 -15.74 -14.67 -20.49
C ASN A 216 -14.74 -15.33 -19.53
N LEU A 217 -14.08 -14.56 -18.67
CA LEU A 217 -13.34 -15.13 -17.54
C LEU A 217 -14.32 -15.83 -16.59
N ARG A 218 -13.94 -17.03 -16.16
CA ARG A 218 -14.69 -17.81 -15.18
C ARG A 218 -13.75 -18.25 -14.07
N THR A 219 -14.30 -18.37 -12.89
CA THR A 219 -13.63 -18.98 -11.74
C THR A 219 -14.13 -20.42 -11.58
N GLY A 220 -13.20 -21.35 -11.38
CA GLY A 220 -13.50 -22.73 -11.02
C GLY A 220 -12.79 -23.09 -9.73
N ARG A 221 -13.12 -24.24 -9.16
CA ARG A 221 -12.48 -24.77 -7.96
C ARG A 221 -11.99 -26.19 -8.18
N PHE A 222 -10.80 -26.49 -7.69
CA PHE A 222 -10.32 -27.84 -7.53
C PHE A 222 -10.67 -28.37 -6.13
N VAL A 223 -11.45 -29.45 -6.05
CA VAL A 223 -12.09 -29.88 -4.79
C VAL A 223 -11.84 -31.35 -4.43
N ASP A 224 -11.19 -31.54 -3.29
CA ASP A 224 -11.21 -32.64 -2.32
C ASP A 224 -11.04 -31.93 -0.95
N SER A 225 -12.08 -31.20 -0.52
CA SER A 225 -11.96 -29.86 0.11
C SER A 225 -11.29 -28.81 -0.81
N GLY A 226 -11.37 -27.52 -0.51
CA GLY A 226 -10.66 -26.51 -1.29
C GLY A 226 -9.16 -26.79 -1.27
N VAL A 227 -8.54 -27.01 -2.44
CA VAL A 227 -7.12 -27.39 -2.53
C VAL A 227 -6.27 -26.18 -2.93
N GLU A 228 -5.63 -25.55 -1.95
CA GLU A 228 -4.68 -24.45 -2.13
C GLU A 228 -3.29 -24.95 -2.51
N GLY A 229 -2.61 -24.21 -3.40
CA GLY A 229 -1.21 -24.47 -3.71
C GLY A 229 -0.95 -25.36 -4.93
N LEU A 230 -1.99 -25.83 -5.63
CA LEU A 230 -1.81 -26.51 -6.91
C LEU A 230 -1.46 -25.51 -8.00
N THR A 231 -0.42 -25.79 -8.78
CA THR A 231 -0.22 -25.08 -10.03
C THR A 231 -1.34 -25.43 -11.02
N TYR A 232 -1.76 -24.49 -11.84
CA TYR A 232 -2.62 -24.77 -12.98
C TYR A 232 -2.14 -24.02 -14.22
N SER A 233 -2.41 -24.61 -15.37
CA SER A 233 -2.23 -23.98 -16.68
C SER A 233 -3.44 -24.23 -17.55
N THR A 234 -3.89 -23.20 -18.25
CA THR A 234 -4.83 -23.29 -19.37
C THR A 234 -4.14 -22.86 -20.66
N GLU A 235 -4.87 -22.79 -21.75
CA GLU A 235 -4.35 -22.27 -23.02
C GLU A 235 -3.93 -20.80 -22.93
N SER A 236 -4.57 -20.02 -22.05
CA SER A 236 -4.32 -18.58 -21.90
C SER A 236 -3.71 -18.17 -20.56
N ARG A 237 -3.73 -19.04 -19.54
CA ARG A 237 -3.37 -18.66 -18.16
C ARG A 237 -2.49 -19.66 -17.47
N VAL A 238 -1.76 -19.19 -16.47
CA VAL A 238 -1.07 -20.01 -15.49
C VAL A 238 -1.28 -19.39 -14.11
N GLY A 239 -1.29 -20.21 -13.07
CA GLY A 239 -1.43 -19.72 -11.72
C GLY A 239 -1.28 -20.80 -10.67
N ILE A 240 -1.60 -20.45 -9.44
CA ILE A 240 -1.68 -21.35 -8.29
C ILE A 240 -3.11 -21.25 -7.74
N THR A 241 -3.70 -22.37 -7.32
CA THR A 241 -5.01 -22.38 -6.67
C THR A 241 -4.94 -21.70 -5.31
N GLY A 242 -5.95 -20.91 -4.96
CA GLY A 242 -6.04 -20.29 -3.64
C GLY A 242 -6.78 -21.15 -2.61
N ALA A 243 -7.16 -20.54 -1.48
CA ALA A 243 -7.65 -21.23 -0.28
C ALA A 243 -8.88 -22.13 -0.52
N ASP A 244 -9.77 -21.73 -1.43
CA ASP A 244 -10.97 -22.48 -1.80
C ASP A 244 -10.72 -23.43 -2.98
N GLY A 245 -9.47 -23.57 -3.43
CA GLY A 245 -9.08 -24.28 -4.64
C GLY A 245 -9.33 -23.48 -5.91
N GLU A 246 -9.51 -22.17 -5.82
CA GLU A 246 -9.95 -21.33 -6.93
C GLU A 246 -8.90 -21.19 -8.04
N PHE A 247 -9.33 -21.28 -9.30
CA PHE A 247 -8.52 -21.04 -10.48
C PHE A 247 -9.33 -20.29 -11.55
N HIS A 248 -8.65 -19.59 -12.44
CA HIS A 248 -9.29 -18.78 -13.49
C HIS A 248 -9.09 -19.41 -14.86
N TYR A 249 -10.13 -19.42 -15.68
CA TYR A 249 -10.11 -20.00 -17.03
C TYR A 249 -11.07 -19.27 -17.96
N LEU A 250 -10.83 -19.37 -19.28
CA LEU A 250 -11.82 -18.98 -20.28
C LEU A 250 -12.70 -20.17 -20.66
N ALA A 251 -13.98 -19.92 -20.90
CA ALA A 251 -14.93 -20.98 -21.24
C ALA A 251 -14.46 -21.82 -22.45
N GLY A 252 -14.36 -23.13 -22.25
CA GLY A 252 -13.98 -24.09 -23.29
C GLY A 252 -12.49 -24.45 -23.32
N GLU A 253 -11.64 -23.80 -22.51
CA GLU A 253 -10.23 -24.18 -22.39
C GLU A 253 -10.05 -25.54 -21.73
N THR A 254 -8.90 -26.16 -22.00
CA THR A 254 -8.39 -27.27 -21.18
C THR A 254 -7.58 -26.70 -20.02
N VAL A 255 -7.79 -27.22 -18.81
CA VAL A 255 -6.97 -26.93 -17.63
C VAL A 255 -6.15 -28.17 -17.26
N VAL A 256 -4.88 -27.93 -16.93
CA VAL A 256 -3.93 -28.93 -16.41
C VAL A 256 -3.48 -28.44 -15.04
N PHE A 257 -3.80 -29.20 -13.99
CA PHE A 257 -3.30 -28.95 -12.64
C PHE A 257 -1.98 -29.68 -12.42
N GLY A 258 -1.20 -29.25 -11.43
CA GLY A 258 0.05 -29.90 -11.09
C GLY A 258 0.58 -29.60 -9.70
N LEU A 259 1.43 -30.50 -9.23
CA LEU A 259 2.23 -30.37 -8.02
C LEU A 259 3.69 -30.12 -8.42
N GLY A 260 4.11 -28.86 -8.49
CA GLY A 260 5.42 -28.50 -9.03
C GLY A 260 5.52 -28.88 -10.51
N ASN A 261 6.45 -29.77 -10.87
CA ASN A 261 6.58 -30.26 -12.26
C ASN A 261 5.72 -31.50 -12.58
N LEU A 262 5.04 -32.08 -11.57
CA LEU A 262 4.14 -33.19 -11.79
C LEU A 262 2.81 -32.67 -12.32
N GLU A 263 2.54 -32.90 -13.61
CA GLU A 263 1.27 -32.54 -14.24
C GLU A 263 0.24 -33.66 -14.06
N PHE A 264 -1.00 -33.27 -13.75
CA PHE A 264 -2.17 -34.14 -13.76
C PHE A 264 -2.78 -34.21 -15.17
N PRO A 265 -3.66 -35.17 -15.46
CA PRO A 265 -4.36 -35.22 -16.75
C PRO A 265 -5.14 -33.91 -17.01
N GLY A 266 -5.04 -33.40 -18.24
CA GLY A 266 -5.80 -32.23 -18.65
C GLY A 266 -7.29 -32.54 -18.85
N VAL A 267 -8.15 -31.62 -18.41
CA VAL A 267 -9.61 -31.72 -18.54
C VAL A 267 -10.20 -30.42 -19.06
N THR A 268 -11.39 -30.46 -19.66
CA THR A 268 -12.12 -29.23 -19.97
C THR A 268 -12.37 -28.46 -18.67
N ALA A 269 -11.95 -27.21 -18.64
CA ALA A 269 -12.11 -26.35 -17.48
C ALA A 269 -13.60 -26.14 -17.16
N ALA A 270 -13.94 -26.21 -15.88
CA ALA A 270 -15.30 -26.13 -15.37
C ALA A 270 -15.30 -25.47 -13.99
N GLN A 271 -16.48 -25.08 -13.51
CA GLN A 271 -16.63 -24.45 -12.19
C GLN A 271 -16.19 -25.36 -11.04
N ILE A 272 -16.32 -26.68 -11.21
CA ILE A 272 -15.88 -27.68 -10.22
C ILE A 272 -15.08 -28.75 -10.95
N ILE A 273 -13.83 -28.91 -10.53
CA ILE A 273 -12.96 -30.01 -10.90
C ILE A 273 -12.68 -30.81 -9.63
N THR A 274 -12.80 -32.13 -9.70
CA THR A 274 -12.53 -33.04 -8.59
C THR A 274 -11.60 -34.15 -9.06
N PRO A 275 -11.00 -34.94 -8.16
CA PRO A 275 -10.32 -36.19 -8.52
C PRO A 275 -11.12 -37.10 -9.47
N LEU A 276 -12.46 -37.13 -9.38
CA LEU A 276 -13.32 -37.88 -10.32
C LEU A 276 -13.27 -37.31 -11.73
N THR A 277 -13.44 -36.00 -11.87
CA THR A 277 -13.48 -35.37 -13.19
C THR A 277 -12.10 -35.39 -13.86
N LEU A 278 -11.01 -35.21 -13.10
CA LEU A 278 -9.64 -35.43 -13.58
C LEU A 278 -9.42 -36.85 -14.10
N ALA A 279 -9.92 -37.85 -13.38
CA ALA A 279 -9.77 -39.25 -13.75
C ALA A 279 -10.66 -39.65 -14.95
N GLY A 280 -11.67 -38.83 -15.27
CA GLY A 280 -12.75 -39.20 -16.17
C GLY A 280 -13.57 -40.39 -15.66
N GLN A 281 -13.74 -40.50 -14.34
CA GLN A 281 -14.41 -41.62 -13.66
C GLN A 281 -15.61 -41.15 -12.85
N GLU A 282 -16.54 -42.06 -12.57
CA GLU A 282 -17.70 -41.84 -11.69
C GLU A 282 -17.59 -42.60 -10.35
N ASP A 283 -16.62 -43.52 -10.23
CA ASP A 283 -16.43 -44.37 -9.06
C ASP A 283 -15.26 -43.87 -8.20
N ILE A 284 -15.55 -43.48 -6.96
CA ILE A 284 -14.54 -43.04 -5.98
C ILE A 284 -13.55 -44.15 -5.60
N ASN A 285 -13.92 -45.42 -5.84
CA ASN A 285 -13.05 -46.58 -5.59
C ASN A 285 -12.07 -46.85 -6.73
N HIS A 286 -12.12 -46.07 -7.81
CA HIS A 286 -11.15 -46.19 -8.88
C HIS A 286 -9.73 -45.88 -8.36
N PRO A 287 -8.71 -46.70 -8.66
CA PRO A 287 -7.36 -46.53 -8.11
C PRO A 287 -6.79 -45.12 -8.28
N PHE A 288 -6.98 -44.51 -9.45
CA PHE A 288 -6.59 -43.12 -9.70
C PHE A 288 -7.20 -42.14 -8.69
N VAL A 289 -8.53 -42.21 -8.51
CA VAL A 289 -9.31 -41.28 -7.69
C VAL A 289 -8.91 -41.43 -6.23
N THR A 290 -8.85 -42.68 -5.76
CA THR A 290 -8.42 -42.99 -4.40
C THR A 290 -6.99 -42.52 -4.12
N ASN A 291 -6.04 -42.82 -5.01
CA ASN A 291 -4.65 -42.45 -4.78
C ASN A 291 -4.39 -40.95 -4.92
N MET A 292 -5.14 -40.24 -5.77
CA MET A 292 -5.11 -38.78 -5.85
C MET A 292 -5.58 -38.16 -4.52
N ALA A 293 -6.76 -38.57 -4.03
CA ALA A 293 -7.30 -38.09 -2.77
C ALA A 293 -6.34 -38.35 -1.59
N ARG A 294 -5.80 -39.58 -1.50
CA ARG A 294 -4.78 -39.93 -0.50
C ARG A 294 -3.58 -39.00 -0.56
N LEU A 295 -3.08 -38.71 -1.77
CA LEU A 295 -1.92 -37.84 -1.93
C LEU A 295 -2.24 -36.41 -1.47
N LEU A 296 -3.31 -35.80 -1.98
CA LEU A 296 -3.69 -34.42 -1.66
C LEU A 296 -3.86 -34.22 -0.15
N GLN A 297 -4.62 -35.11 0.50
CA GLN A 297 -4.88 -35.05 1.94
C GLN A 297 -3.62 -35.31 2.78
N THR A 298 -2.65 -36.06 2.26
CA THR A 298 -1.35 -36.28 2.94
C THR A 298 -0.42 -35.08 2.82
N LEU A 299 -0.53 -34.31 1.72
CA LEU A 299 0.30 -33.13 1.48
C LEU A 299 -0.19 -31.89 2.22
N ASP A 300 -1.36 -31.98 2.83
CA ASP A 300 -1.94 -30.92 3.63
C ASP A 300 -1.04 -30.54 4.82
N GLN A 301 -0.96 -29.24 5.08
CA GLN A 301 0.02 -28.67 6.00
C GLN A 301 -0.24 -29.06 7.46
N ASP A 302 -1.49 -29.20 7.86
CA ASP A 302 -1.86 -29.58 9.23
C ASP A 302 -2.39 -31.02 9.33
N CYS A 303 -2.51 -31.72 8.19
CA CYS A 303 -3.02 -33.09 8.11
C CYS A 303 -4.50 -33.21 8.51
N ASP A 304 -5.28 -32.14 8.30
CA ASP A 304 -6.71 -32.06 8.57
C ASP A 304 -7.46 -31.49 7.35
N ALA A 305 -7.64 -32.34 6.34
CA ALA A 305 -8.31 -31.99 5.09
C ALA A 305 -9.75 -31.46 5.27
N SER A 306 -10.37 -31.64 6.44
CA SER A 306 -11.74 -31.17 6.71
C SER A 306 -11.86 -29.65 6.76
N ASN A 307 -10.75 -28.93 6.97
CA ASN A 307 -10.70 -27.47 7.07
C ASN A 307 -10.17 -26.78 5.79
N GLY A 308 -9.93 -27.56 4.73
CA GLY A 308 -9.20 -27.14 3.54
C GLY A 308 -7.99 -28.05 3.33
N ILE A 309 -7.36 -27.99 2.15
CA ILE A 309 -6.08 -28.64 1.90
C ILE A 309 -5.10 -27.57 1.47
N THR A 310 -4.06 -27.34 2.28
CA THR A 310 -3.02 -26.35 1.98
C THR A 310 -1.71 -27.04 1.61
N ILE A 311 -1.28 -26.91 0.35
CA ILE A 311 -0.01 -27.46 -0.13
C ILE A 311 1.08 -26.39 -0.07
N GLY A 312 2.02 -26.56 0.86
CA GLY A 312 3.15 -25.64 1.03
C GLY A 312 4.13 -25.63 -0.15
N GLY A 313 4.66 -24.45 -0.49
CA GLY A 313 5.60 -24.28 -1.61
C GLY A 313 6.89 -25.12 -1.52
N GLU A 314 7.35 -25.47 -0.32
CA GLU A 314 8.52 -26.34 -0.14
C GLU A 314 8.27 -27.78 -0.62
N VAL A 315 7.03 -28.26 -0.52
CA VAL A 315 6.61 -29.58 -1.04
C VAL A 315 6.62 -29.59 -2.57
N LEU A 316 6.21 -28.48 -3.21
CA LEU A 316 6.22 -28.33 -4.67
C LEU A 316 7.64 -28.36 -5.27
N LEU A 317 8.66 -27.96 -4.52
CA LEU A 317 10.06 -28.06 -4.96
C LEU A 317 10.57 -29.51 -4.95
N ALA A 318 10.04 -30.35 -4.08
CA ALA A 318 10.45 -31.74 -3.93
C ALA A 318 9.84 -32.68 -4.99
N THR A 319 8.76 -32.26 -5.65
CA THR A 319 8.10 -33.02 -6.73
C THR A 319 8.73 -32.78 -8.11
N ALA A 320 9.76 -31.93 -8.22
CA ALA A 320 10.31 -31.44 -9.48
C ALA A 320 10.79 -32.54 -10.45
N ASP A 321 11.09 -33.75 -9.98
CA ASP A 321 11.58 -34.88 -10.78
C ASP A 321 10.74 -36.16 -10.66
N MET A 322 9.57 -36.10 -10.00
CA MET A 322 8.76 -37.30 -9.75
C MET A 322 7.76 -37.58 -10.88
N GLN A 323 7.72 -38.82 -11.35
CA GLN A 323 6.62 -39.33 -12.17
C GLN A 323 5.72 -40.21 -11.32
N ILE A 324 4.53 -39.71 -11.00
CA ILE A 324 3.54 -40.45 -10.21
C ILE A 324 2.50 -41.04 -11.16
N ASN A 325 2.32 -42.36 -11.09
CA ASN A 325 1.19 -43.04 -11.71
C ASN A 325 0.17 -43.41 -10.63
N PHE A 326 -0.95 -42.71 -10.60
CA PHE A 326 -2.02 -42.91 -9.62
C PHE A 326 -2.74 -44.27 -9.75
N GLU A 327 -2.55 -45.00 -10.84
CA GLU A 327 -3.12 -46.34 -11.02
C GLU A 327 -2.17 -47.48 -10.65
N ASP A 328 -0.93 -47.18 -10.25
CA ASP A 328 0.06 -48.20 -9.91
C ASP A 328 -0.32 -48.94 -8.62
N ALA A 329 -0.23 -50.27 -8.64
CA ALA A 329 -0.45 -51.11 -7.46
C ALA A 329 0.60 -50.87 -6.35
N ASN A 330 1.75 -50.27 -6.67
CA ASN A 330 2.81 -49.91 -5.73
C ASN A 330 2.82 -48.42 -5.37
N PHE A 331 1.69 -47.72 -5.54
CA PHE A 331 1.55 -46.28 -5.30
C PHE A 331 2.21 -45.81 -4.00
N ASP A 332 1.94 -46.48 -2.87
CA ASP A 332 2.48 -46.16 -1.54
C ASP A 332 4.03 -46.11 -1.52
N THR A 333 4.68 -47.02 -2.24
CA THR A 333 6.15 -47.04 -2.35
C THR A 333 6.64 -45.92 -3.26
N ASN A 334 5.90 -45.63 -4.33
CA ASN A 334 6.25 -44.61 -5.31
C ASN A 334 6.18 -43.19 -4.70
N VAL A 335 5.29 -42.94 -3.74
CA VAL A 335 5.13 -41.62 -3.10
C VAL A 335 5.80 -41.48 -1.74
N ALA A 336 6.37 -42.56 -1.18
CA ALA A 336 6.98 -42.54 0.17
C ALA A 336 8.04 -41.44 0.37
N GLY A 337 8.84 -41.15 -0.66
CA GLY A 337 9.82 -40.07 -0.62
C GLY A 337 9.18 -38.69 -0.50
N LEU A 338 8.08 -38.45 -1.23
CA LEU A 338 7.33 -37.21 -1.18
C LEU A 338 6.64 -37.02 0.17
N VAL A 339 6.03 -38.08 0.71
CA VAL A 339 5.43 -38.07 2.05
C VAL A 339 6.47 -37.75 3.12
N SER A 340 7.69 -38.30 3.01
CA SER A 340 8.78 -37.99 3.94
C SER A 340 9.15 -36.50 3.89
N VAL A 341 9.23 -35.92 2.68
CA VAL A 341 9.55 -34.49 2.55
C VAL A 341 8.43 -33.62 3.10
N ALA A 342 7.17 -33.93 2.78
CA ALA A 342 6.02 -33.23 3.34
C ALA A 342 6.06 -33.27 4.87
N SER A 343 6.31 -34.44 5.46
CA SER A 343 6.41 -34.60 6.92
C SER A 343 7.57 -33.82 7.54
N ASP A 344 8.73 -33.75 6.89
CA ASP A 344 9.89 -32.99 7.37
C ASP A 344 9.63 -31.47 7.36
N VAL A 345 8.84 -30.98 6.39
CA VAL A 345 8.47 -29.57 6.23
C VAL A 345 7.36 -29.18 7.21
N THR A 346 6.28 -29.96 7.27
CA THR A 346 5.07 -29.59 7.99
C THR A 346 5.08 -30.05 9.44
N GLY A 347 5.85 -31.09 9.76
CA GLY A 347 5.76 -31.79 11.05
C GLY A 347 4.46 -32.58 11.24
N SER A 348 3.63 -32.66 10.19
CA SER A 348 2.30 -33.28 10.14
C SER A 348 2.29 -34.42 9.11
N CYS A 349 1.26 -35.27 9.08
CA CYS A 349 1.09 -36.35 8.09
C CYS A 349 2.35 -37.23 7.87
N THR A 350 2.78 -37.95 8.91
CA THR A 350 4.01 -38.80 8.87
C THR A 350 3.91 -40.03 7.94
N GLN A 351 2.72 -40.33 7.43
CA GLN A 351 2.43 -41.47 6.57
C GLN A 351 1.33 -41.08 5.58
N LEU A 352 1.28 -41.79 4.45
CA LEU A 352 0.22 -41.65 3.47
C LEU A 352 -1.13 -42.02 4.11
N ILE A 353 -2.11 -41.14 3.97
CA ILE A 353 -3.48 -41.35 4.47
C ILE A 353 -4.05 -42.68 3.94
N ASP A 354 -4.83 -43.38 4.77
CA ASP A 354 -5.43 -44.67 4.39
C ASP A 354 -6.44 -44.50 3.25
N ALA A 355 -6.54 -45.53 2.40
CA ALA A 355 -7.42 -45.48 1.24
C ALA A 355 -8.91 -45.37 1.60
N GLU A 356 -9.36 -45.94 2.72
CA GLU A 356 -10.75 -45.78 3.18
C GLU A 356 -10.99 -44.39 3.77
N GLU A 357 -10.05 -43.88 4.57
CA GLU A 357 -10.13 -42.55 5.17
C GLU A 357 -10.20 -41.46 4.08
N ALA A 358 -9.30 -41.52 3.09
CA ALA A 358 -9.29 -40.56 1.99
C ALA A 358 -10.57 -40.61 1.15
N ARG A 359 -11.10 -41.81 0.90
CA ARG A 359 -12.37 -41.98 0.17
C ARG A 359 -13.55 -41.47 0.97
N GLN A 360 -13.57 -41.66 2.29
CA GLN A 360 -14.64 -41.16 3.15
C GLN A 360 -14.64 -39.64 3.14
N HIS A 361 -13.49 -39.00 3.36
CA HIS A 361 -13.36 -37.54 3.30
C HIS A 361 -13.79 -36.99 1.92
N PHE A 362 -13.31 -37.61 0.84
CA PHE A 362 -13.66 -37.17 -0.50
C PHE A 362 -15.15 -37.39 -0.79
N GLN A 363 -15.76 -38.47 -0.29
CA GLN A 363 -17.21 -38.67 -0.38
C GLN A 363 -17.97 -37.60 0.40
N GLU A 364 -17.51 -37.19 1.58
CA GLU A 364 -18.10 -36.08 2.34
C GLU A 364 -18.02 -34.76 1.54
N THR A 365 -16.91 -34.52 0.84
CA THR A 365 -16.79 -33.40 -0.11
C THR A 365 -17.83 -33.48 -1.22
N LEU A 366 -17.98 -34.64 -1.87
CA LEU A 366 -19.00 -34.84 -2.93
C LEU A 366 -20.42 -34.72 -2.38
N ASP A 367 -20.66 -35.18 -1.17
CA ASP A 367 -21.94 -35.05 -0.48
C ASP A 367 -22.25 -33.58 -0.19
N LYS A 368 -21.26 -32.78 0.25
CA LYS A 368 -21.42 -31.32 0.38
C LYS A 368 -21.74 -30.66 -0.96
N LEU A 369 -21.02 -31.04 -2.03
CA LEU A 369 -21.26 -30.54 -3.38
C LEU A 369 -22.64 -30.95 -3.95
N SER A 370 -23.16 -32.12 -3.55
CA SER A 370 -24.43 -32.67 -4.05
C SER A 370 -25.65 -32.33 -3.19
N ASN A 371 -25.47 -32.10 -1.87
CA ASN A 371 -26.56 -31.81 -0.93
C ASN A 371 -26.92 -30.33 -0.80
N GLN A 372 -26.14 -29.39 -1.34
CA GLN A 372 -26.44 -27.93 -1.29
C GLN A 372 -26.81 -27.40 0.12
N ASP A 373 -26.28 -28.01 1.19
CA ASP A 373 -26.31 -27.47 2.56
C ASP A 373 -24.97 -26.81 2.96
N GLU A 374 -23.96 -26.86 2.09
CA GLU A 374 -22.96 -25.78 1.98
C GLU A 374 -23.18 -25.09 0.63
N PRO A 375 -23.08 -23.75 0.60
CA PRO A 375 -23.29 -23.03 -0.64
C PRO A 375 -22.24 -23.53 -1.64
N PRO A 376 -22.63 -23.93 -2.86
CA PRO A 376 -21.76 -23.67 -3.99
C PRO A 376 -21.33 -22.20 -3.85
N ILE A 377 -20.10 -21.86 -4.18
CA ILE A 377 -19.87 -20.48 -4.61
C ILE A 377 -20.77 -20.33 -5.85
N GLY A 378 -21.96 -19.76 -5.64
CA GLY A 378 -23.12 -19.79 -6.55
C GLY A 378 -24.33 -20.66 -6.15
N GLY A 379 -24.64 -20.88 -4.88
CA GLY A 379 -25.96 -21.38 -4.47
C GLY A 379 -26.96 -20.25 -4.27
N GLY A 380 -27.96 -20.19 -5.13
CA GLY A 380 -29.23 -19.62 -4.66
C GLY A 380 -30.07 -18.89 -5.66
N LEU A 381 -30.22 -19.45 -6.86
CA LEU A 381 -31.18 -18.94 -7.85
C LEU A 381 -31.55 -19.93 -8.97
N SER A 382 -31.04 -21.18 -9.02
CA SER A 382 -31.19 -22.03 -10.24
C SER A 382 -32.63 -22.33 -10.68
N GLY A 383 -33.57 -22.48 -9.73
CA GLY A 383 -35.00 -22.57 -10.04
C GLY A 383 -35.65 -21.21 -10.36
N LYS A 384 -35.02 -20.12 -9.92
CA LYS A 384 -35.49 -18.74 -10.03
C LYS A 384 -34.70 -17.88 -11.02
N PHE A 385 -33.75 -18.45 -11.75
CA PHE A 385 -32.99 -17.71 -12.74
C PHE A 385 -33.91 -17.22 -13.84
N GLY A 386 -33.68 -15.99 -14.26
CA GLY A 386 -34.48 -15.30 -15.25
C GLY A 386 -34.86 -13.92 -14.79
N ILE A 387 -35.60 -13.24 -15.66
CA ILE A 387 -36.09 -11.91 -15.42
C ILE A 387 -37.52 -12.04 -14.88
N TRP A 388 -37.79 -11.38 -13.76
CA TRP A 388 -39.10 -11.34 -13.11
C TRP A 388 -39.62 -9.91 -13.17
N GLU A 389 -40.82 -9.74 -13.70
CA GLU A 389 -41.46 -8.42 -13.76
C GLU A 389 -42.80 -8.44 -13.06
N GLY A 390 -43.13 -7.33 -12.40
CA GLY A 390 -44.39 -7.19 -11.69
C GLY A 390 -44.62 -5.81 -11.14
N GLU A 391 -45.57 -5.71 -10.22
CA GLU A 391 -45.91 -4.46 -9.54
C GLU A 391 -45.76 -4.63 -8.02
N GLY A 392 -45.07 -3.68 -7.41
CA GLY A 392 -45.03 -3.49 -5.96
C GLY A 392 -46.09 -2.49 -5.54
N GLN A 393 -46.75 -2.75 -4.41
CA GLN A 393 -47.75 -1.86 -3.84
C GLN A 393 -47.38 -1.49 -2.40
N GLN A 394 -47.45 -0.19 -2.12
CA GLN A 394 -47.42 0.35 -0.77
C GLN A 394 -48.61 1.28 -0.59
N THR A 395 -49.53 0.92 0.32
CA THR A 395 -50.76 1.68 0.57
C THR A 395 -51.57 1.95 -0.71
N SER A 396 -51.64 3.19 -1.20
CA SER A 396 -52.36 3.64 -2.40
C SER A 396 -51.45 3.91 -3.62
N VAL A 397 -50.17 3.54 -3.56
CA VAL A 397 -49.19 3.78 -4.64
C VAL A 397 -48.67 2.43 -5.16
N SER A 398 -48.57 2.29 -6.48
CA SER A 398 -47.93 1.17 -7.14
C SER A 398 -46.77 1.61 -8.03
N TRP A 399 -45.81 0.72 -8.22
CA TRP A 399 -44.67 0.91 -9.11
C TRP A 399 -44.31 -0.42 -9.77
N THR A 400 -43.60 -0.34 -10.90
CA THR A 400 -43.08 -1.54 -11.57
C THR A 400 -41.78 -1.98 -10.92
N ILE A 401 -41.58 -3.30 -10.85
CA ILE A 401 -40.38 -3.94 -10.34
C ILE A 401 -39.88 -4.90 -11.42
N LYS A 402 -38.58 -4.90 -11.65
CA LYS A 402 -37.88 -5.88 -12.47
C LYS A 402 -36.72 -6.46 -11.66
N ILE A 403 -36.71 -7.77 -11.50
CA ILE A 403 -35.68 -8.50 -10.77
C ILE A 403 -35.00 -9.42 -11.75
N THR A 404 -33.69 -9.26 -11.92
CA THR A 404 -32.87 -10.16 -12.72
C THR A 404 -32.11 -11.06 -11.77
N LEU A 405 -32.43 -12.33 -11.83
CA LEU A 405 -31.79 -13.37 -11.03
C LEU A 405 -30.95 -14.19 -12.00
N SER A 406 -29.62 -14.13 -11.89
CA SER A 406 -28.70 -14.88 -12.74
C SER A 406 -27.57 -15.51 -11.91
N GLU A 407 -26.79 -16.39 -12.55
CA GLU A 407 -25.61 -17.02 -11.94
C GLU A 407 -24.57 -15.97 -11.54
N ASP A 408 -24.49 -14.88 -12.29
CA ASP A 408 -23.45 -13.86 -12.14
C ASP A 408 -23.90 -12.69 -11.25
N GLU A 409 -25.16 -12.24 -11.38
CA GLU A 409 -25.68 -11.05 -10.70
C GLU A 409 -27.15 -11.16 -10.29
N GLN A 410 -27.48 -10.48 -9.18
CA GLN A 410 -28.85 -10.29 -8.71
C GLN A 410 -29.15 -8.79 -8.71
N ILE A 411 -29.91 -8.37 -9.71
CA ILE A 411 -30.20 -6.96 -9.95
C ILE A 411 -31.66 -6.71 -9.62
N ILE A 412 -31.92 -5.58 -8.95
CA ILE A 412 -33.25 -5.05 -8.77
C ILE A 412 -33.36 -3.67 -9.42
N GLU A 413 -34.39 -3.51 -10.24
CA GLU A 413 -34.74 -2.25 -10.88
C GLU A 413 -36.18 -1.88 -10.51
N TYR A 414 -36.42 -0.59 -10.32
CA TYR A 414 -37.75 -0.02 -10.17
C TYR A 414 -37.99 0.96 -11.32
N PRO A 415 -38.35 0.49 -12.53
CA PRO A 415 -38.35 1.31 -13.74
C PRO A 415 -39.23 2.56 -13.63
N SER A 416 -40.41 2.45 -13.02
CA SER A 416 -41.32 3.59 -12.84
C SER A 416 -40.80 4.64 -11.83
N LEU A 417 -39.85 4.26 -10.97
CA LEU A 417 -39.20 5.17 -10.02
C LEU A 417 -37.85 5.68 -10.56
N ASN A 418 -37.28 5.02 -11.58
CA ASN A 418 -35.97 5.31 -12.15
C ASN A 418 -34.84 5.19 -11.12
N CYS A 419 -34.81 4.04 -10.43
CA CYS A 419 -33.77 3.64 -9.50
C CYS A 419 -33.53 2.13 -9.60
N GLY A 420 -32.40 1.67 -9.07
CA GLY A 420 -32.03 0.26 -9.05
C GLY A 420 -30.67 0.03 -8.42
N GLY A 421 -30.29 -1.23 -8.31
CA GLY A 421 -29.06 -1.65 -7.69
C GLY A 421 -28.94 -3.16 -7.60
N PHE A 422 -28.15 -3.63 -6.65
CA PHE A 422 -27.84 -5.04 -6.47
C PHE A 422 -28.54 -5.62 -5.25
N LEU A 423 -28.80 -6.91 -5.31
CA LEU A 423 -29.32 -7.73 -4.22
C LEU A 423 -28.19 -8.65 -3.75
N THR A 424 -27.86 -8.59 -2.47
CA THR A 424 -26.93 -9.53 -1.82
C THR A 424 -27.75 -10.57 -1.07
N LEU A 425 -27.64 -11.84 -1.41
CA LEU A 425 -28.38 -12.90 -0.73
C LEU A 425 -27.97 -12.98 0.75
N ILE A 426 -28.97 -13.01 1.63
CA ILE A 426 -28.79 -13.10 3.10
C ILE A 426 -29.23 -14.46 3.61
N GLU A 427 -30.41 -14.92 3.20
CA GLU A 427 -31.04 -16.15 3.67
C GLU A 427 -31.75 -16.79 2.49
N GLU A 428 -31.58 -18.10 2.33
CA GLU A 428 -32.29 -18.90 1.34
C GLU A 428 -32.93 -20.10 2.03
N THR A 429 -34.16 -20.40 1.65
CA THR A 429 -34.88 -21.61 2.02
C THR A 429 -35.56 -22.19 0.79
N GLU A 430 -36.09 -23.41 0.87
CA GLU A 430 -36.79 -24.08 -0.23
C GLU A 430 -37.91 -23.27 -0.89
N SER A 431 -38.47 -22.26 -0.21
CA SER A 431 -39.61 -21.47 -0.70
C SER A 431 -39.43 -19.96 -0.59
N GLN A 432 -38.26 -19.50 -0.15
CA GLN A 432 -38.03 -18.08 0.14
C GLN A 432 -36.57 -17.68 -0.05
N LEU A 433 -36.36 -16.54 -0.71
CA LEU A 433 -35.08 -15.84 -0.81
C LEU A 433 -35.19 -14.52 -0.05
N LEU A 434 -34.19 -14.18 0.76
CA LEU A 434 -34.07 -12.89 1.44
C LEU A 434 -32.76 -12.23 1.02
N PHE A 435 -32.86 -11.02 0.52
CA PHE A 435 -31.74 -10.22 0.05
C PHE A 435 -31.58 -8.94 0.85
N HIS A 436 -30.34 -8.46 0.91
CA HIS A 436 -29.99 -7.10 1.29
C HIS A 436 -29.88 -6.29 0.01
N GLU A 437 -30.62 -5.19 -0.09
CA GLU A 437 -30.62 -4.34 -1.25
C GLU A 437 -29.58 -3.21 -1.11
N THR A 438 -28.76 -3.03 -2.14
CA THR A 438 -27.87 -1.87 -2.28
C THR A 438 -28.25 -1.08 -3.53
N ILE A 439 -28.93 0.04 -3.35
CA ILE A 439 -29.31 0.97 -4.43
C ILE A 439 -28.07 1.73 -4.91
N THR A 440 -27.69 1.53 -6.17
CA THR A 440 -26.51 2.16 -6.78
C THR A 440 -26.87 3.39 -7.61
N PHE A 441 -28.13 3.55 -8.02
CA PHE A 441 -28.62 4.77 -8.68
C PHE A 441 -30.07 5.10 -8.32
N GLY A 442 -30.44 6.38 -8.36
CA GLY A 442 -31.80 6.83 -8.04
C GLY A 442 -32.10 7.01 -6.55
N LEU A 443 -31.08 7.18 -5.70
CA LEU A 443 -31.16 7.43 -4.25
C LEU A 443 -32.05 8.62 -3.82
N SER A 444 -32.39 9.53 -4.75
CA SER A 444 -33.33 10.63 -4.48
C SER A 444 -34.80 10.19 -4.44
N ARG A 445 -35.09 8.95 -4.84
CA ARG A 445 -36.44 8.39 -5.00
C ARG A 445 -36.64 7.04 -4.32
N CYS A 446 -35.55 6.33 -4.04
CA CYS A 446 -35.57 4.98 -3.46
C CYS A 446 -34.70 4.95 -2.20
N VAL A 447 -35.09 4.09 -1.27
CA VAL A 447 -34.38 3.93 0.00
C VAL A 447 -33.34 2.84 -0.17
N ASN A 448 -32.12 3.12 0.29
CA ASN A 448 -31.00 2.18 0.24
C ASN A 448 -31.01 1.29 1.49
N LEU A 449 -30.35 0.12 1.40
CA LEU A 449 -30.15 -0.83 2.50
C LEU A 449 -31.44 -1.49 3.00
N GLY A 450 -32.46 -1.56 2.16
CA GLY A 450 -33.69 -2.30 2.46
C GLY A 450 -33.48 -3.82 2.37
N TYR A 451 -34.48 -4.56 2.82
CA TYR A 451 -34.50 -6.01 2.68
C TYR A 451 -35.58 -6.45 1.70
N VAL A 452 -35.22 -7.34 0.78
CA VAL A 452 -36.12 -7.84 -0.26
C VAL A 452 -36.32 -9.33 -0.06
N GLU A 453 -37.56 -9.74 0.13
CA GLU A 453 -37.95 -11.14 0.26
C GLU A 453 -38.75 -11.58 -0.96
N LEU A 454 -38.37 -12.71 -1.55
CA LEU A 454 -39.10 -13.38 -2.62
C LEU A 454 -39.61 -14.72 -2.12
N THR A 455 -40.92 -14.96 -2.12
CA THR A 455 -41.54 -16.23 -1.70
C THR A 455 -42.21 -16.94 -2.87
N ASP A 456 -42.07 -18.25 -2.91
CA ASP A 456 -42.70 -19.09 -3.92
C ASP A 456 -44.23 -19.07 -3.85
N GLN A 457 -44.85 -18.74 -4.99
CA GLN A 457 -46.30 -18.84 -5.18
C GLN A 457 -46.66 -19.90 -6.22
N SER A 458 -45.91 -19.95 -7.34
CA SER A 458 -46.00 -21.02 -8.34
C SER A 458 -44.71 -21.13 -9.16
N ALA A 459 -44.65 -22.05 -10.12
CA ALA A 459 -43.47 -22.23 -10.99
C ALA A 459 -43.04 -20.96 -11.76
N ASN A 460 -43.96 -20.02 -12.02
CA ASN A 460 -43.70 -18.79 -12.77
C ASN A 460 -44.07 -17.52 -12.00
N GLU A 461 -44.37 -17.61 -10.70
CA GLU A 461 -44.86 -16.48 -9.90
C GLU A 461 -44.22 -16.48 -8.51
N LEU A 462 -43.73 -15.31 -8.11
CA LEU A 462 -43.15 -15.05 -6.79
C LEU A 462 -43.89 -13.90 -6.10
N ILE A 463 -44.07 -14.02 -4.79
CA ILE A 463 -44.49 -12.91 -3.94
C ILE A 463 -43.24 -12.11 -3.58
N TYR A 464 -43.29 -10.81 -3.86
CA TYR A 464 -42.27 -9.85 -3.45
C TYR A 464 -42.71 -9.16 -2.15
N ARG A 465 -41.81 -9.07 -1.17
CA ARG A 465 -41.97 -8.21 0.02
C ARG A 465 -40.73 -7.37 0.22
N TYR A 466 -40.93 -6.11 0.55
CA TYR A 466 -39.85 -5.19 0.90
C TYR A 466 -40.01 -4.74 2.34
N TYR A 467 -38.91 -4.74 3.08
CA TYR A 467 -38.83 -4.27 4.45
C TYR A 467 -37.89 -3.08 4.55
N TRP A 468 -38.28 -2.09 5.34
CA TRP A 468 -37.45 -0.93 5.60
C TRP A 468 -36.18 -1.32 6.36
N PRO A 469 -35.05 -0.61 6.15
CA PRO A 469 -33.87 -0.77 6.99
C PRO A 469 -34.21 -0.49 8.46
N THR A 470 -33.93 -1.45 9.34
CA THR A 470 -34.07 -1.32 10.79
C THR A 470 -32.71 -1.36 11.49
N ASN A 471 -32.60 -0.69 12.63
CA ASN A 471 -31.42 -0.77 13.51
C ASN A 471 -31.45 -1.98 14.45
N ASP A 472 -32.46 -2.84 14.32
CA ASP A 472 -32.68 -4.04 15.12
C ASP A 472 -32.22 -5.28 14.32
N ASP A 473 -31.77 -6.32 15.01
CA ASP A 473 -31.15 -7.51 14.39
C ASP A 473 -32.11 -8.31 13.49
N ASP A 474 -33.43 -8.09 13.63
CA ASP A 474 -34.46 -8.77 12.85
C ASP A 474 -34.87 -7.97 11.61
N LYS A 475 -34.39 -8.46 10.47
CA LYS A 475 -34.48 -7.86 9.12
C LYS A 475 -35.90 -7.81 8.53
N ARG A 476 -36.92 -8.32 9.24
CA ARG A 476 -38.31 -8.51 8.73
C ARG A 476 -39.40 -7.74 9.49
N GLN A 477 -39.05 -6.78 10.36
CA GLN A 477 -40.03 -6.17 11.27
C GLN A 477 -40.89 -5.04 10.68
N ASP A 478 -40.39 -4.29 9.69
CA ASP A 478 -41.11 -3.13 9.15
C ASP A 478 -41.42 -3.30 7.66
N LEU A 479 -42.54 -3.97 7.36
CA LEU A 479 -42.97 -4.27 5.99
C LEU A 479 -43.37 -2.98 5.25
N GLY A 480 -42.56 -2.59 4.26
CA GLY A 480 -42.75 -1.40 3.46
C GLY A 480 -43.65 -1.61 2.23
N ALA A 481 -43.47 -2.70 1.49
CA ALA A 481 -44.26 -2.96 0.27
C ALA A 481 -44.46 -4.46 0.01
N VAL A 482 -45.53 -4.80 -0.73
CA VAL A 482 -45.81 -6.18 -1.17
C VAL A 482 -46.25 -6.15 -2.62
N GLY A 483 -45.87 -7.17 -3.38
CA GLY A 483 -46.24 -7.30 -4.78
C GLY A 483 -46.13 -8.74 -5.27
N THR A 484 -46.34 -8.90 -6.56
CA THR A 484 -46.17 -10.18 -7.24
C THR A 484 -45.36 -9.96 -8.50
N VAL A 485 -44.37 -10.80 -8.73
CA VAL A 485 -43.54 -10.78 -9.94
C VAL A 485 -43.70 -12.10 -10.69
N THR A 486 -43.78 -12.01 -12.01
CA THR A 486 -43.95 -13.16 -12.91
C THR A 486 -42.70 -13.35 -13.75
N LYS A 487 -42.32 -14.61 -13.97
CA LYS A 487 -41.16 -14.96 -14.80
C LYS A 487 -41.43 -14.58 -16.26
N LEU A 488 -40.58 -13.75 -16.85
CA LEU A 488 -40.52 -13.57 -18.29
C LEU A 488 -39.92 -14.84 -18.91
N ARG A 489 -40.61 -15.38 -19.91
CA ARG A 489 -40.28 -16.66 -20.56
C ARG A 489 -38.89 -16.69 -21.17
#